data_AF-A0A1J4WRJ7-F1
#
_entry.id   AF-A0A1J4WRJ7-F1
#
_cell.length_a   1.000
_cell.length_b   1.000
_cell.length_c   1.000
_cell.angle_alpha   90.00
_cell.angle_beta   90.00
_cell.angle_gamma   90.00
#
_symmetry.space_group_name_H-M   'P 1'
#
loop_
_entity.id
_entity.type
_entity.pdbx_description
1 polymer ?
#
loop_
_entity_poly.entity_id
_entity_poly.type
_entity_poly.pdbx_seq_one_letter_code
_entity_poly.pdbx_strand_id
1 'polypeptide(L)'
;MLYIFLIVAGFFGGVVRGLVGFVKHQFSYKNVGFDWKYFLGMSFISGVIGLMAAISIKEVGFTVDSAFTPALSFIIGYAGGDFLENIYKIIAGKGGFAKNKE
;
A
#
# COMPACT_ATOMS: atom_id res chain seq x y z
N MET A 1 8.49 0.40 -20.88
CA MET A 1 9.19 -0.50 -19.92
C MET A 1 9.02 -0.06 -18.47
N LEU A 2 9.33 1.20 -18.13
CA LEU A 2 9.22 1.74 -16.76
C LEU A 2 7.84 1.56 -16.11
N TYR A 3 6.76 1.73 -16.89
CA TYR A 3 5.38 1.62 -16.39
C TYR A 3 5.02 0.24 -15.84
N ILE A 4 5.51 -0.82 -16.48
CA ILE A 4 5.30 -2.20 -16.02
C ILE A 4 6.00 -2.41 -14.68
N PHE A 5 7.23 -1.90 -14.52
CA PHE A 5 7.95 -1.99 -13.25
C PHE A 5 7.24 -1.25 -12.11
N LEU A 6 6.58 -0.12 -12.38
CA LEU A 6 5.78 0.58 -11.38
C LEU A 6 4.58 -0.25 -10.91
N ILE A 7 3.83 -0.82 -11.87
CA ILE A 7 2.64 -1.64 -11.59
C ILE A 7 3.04 -2.88 -10.80
N VAL A 8 4.08 -3.57 -11.25
CA VAL A 8 4.59 -4.78 -10.59
C VAL A 8 5.09 -4.45 -9.18
N ALA A 9 5.85 -3.37 -9.00
CA ALA A 9 6.35 -2.97 -7.69
C ALA A 9 5.22 -2.62 -6.72
N GLY A 10 4.20 -1.88 -7.14
CA GLY A 10 3.04 -1.55 -6.30
C GLY A 10 2.21 -2.78 -5.91
N PHE A 11 2.04 -3.71 -6.86
CA PHE A 11 1.39 -4.98 -6.57
C PHE A 11 2.18 -5.80 -5.54
N PHE A 12 3.49 -5.97 -5.73
CA PHE A 12 4.33 -6.71 -4.80
C PHE A 12 4.38 -6.07 -3.42
N GLY A 13 4.37 -4.73 -3.32
CA GLY A 13 4.22 -4.03 -2.04
C GLY A 13 2.95 -4.46 -1.31
N GLY A 14 1.82 -4.50 -2.03
CA GLY A 14 0.53 -4.96 -1.49
C GLY A 14 0.55 -6.44 -1.07
N VAL A 15 1.15 -7.32 -1.89
CA VAL A 15 1.32 -8.74 -1.54
C VAL A 15 2.12 -8.89 -0.25
N VAL A 16 3.24 -8.18 -0.10
CA VAL A 16 4.06 -8.24 1.13
C VAL A 16 3.26 -7.82 2.37
N ARG A 17 2.39 -6.80 2.26
CA ARG A 17 1.47 -6.42 3.34
C ARG A 17 0.50 -7.55 3.70
N GLY A 18 -0.09 -8.19 2.70
CA GLY A 18 -0.95 -9.37 2.85
C GLY A 18 -0.25 -10.53 3.54
N LEU A 19 1.00 -10.81 3.16
CA LEU A 19 1.85 -11.82 3.78
C LEU A 19 2.12 -11.51 5.26
N VAL A 20 2.49 -10.26 5.58
CA VAL A 20 2.71 -9.84 6.97
C VAL A 20 1.43 -9.98 7.80
N GLY A 21 0.28 -9.62 7.24
CA GLY A 21 -1.03 -9.81 7.89
C GLY A 21 -1.34 -11.29 8.16
N PHE A 22 -1.05 -12.15 7.18
CA PHE A 22 -1.23 -13.60 7.31
C PHE A 22 -0.30 -14.20 8.37
N VAL A 23 0.98 -13.82 8.37
CA VAL A 23 1.94 -14.25 9.38
C VAL A 23 1.49 -13.84 10.78
N LYS A 24 1.04 -12.60 10.96
CA LYS A 24 0.47 -12.14 12.25
C LYS A 24 -0.75 -12.97 12.67
N HIS A 25 -1.63 -13.30 11.73
CA HIS A 25 -2.78 -14.15 12.02
C HIS A 25 -2.35 -15.55 12.48
N GLN A 26 -1.37 -16.16 11.81
CA GLN A 26 -0.83 -17.47 12.20
C GLN A 26 -0.19 -17.47 13.59
N PHE A 27 0.54 -16.41 13.96
CA PHE A 27 1.15 -16.30 15.29
C PHE A 27 0.16 -15.94 16.41
N SER A 28 -0.93 -15.24 16.10
CA SER A 28 -1.88 -14.78 17.12
C SER A 28 -2.89 -15.84 17.55
N TYR A 29 -3.13 -16.88 16.74
CA TYR A 29 -4.14 -17.90 17.02
C TYR A 29 -3.50 -19.27 17.25
N LYS A 30 -3.80 -19.88 18.40
CA LYS A 30 -3.40 -21.26 18.71
C LYS A 30 -4.25 -22.20 17.85
N ASN A 31 -3.64 -22.88 16.89
CA ASN A 31 -4.26 -23.93 16.04
C ASN A 31 -5.08 -23.42 14.83
N VAL A 32 -4.50 -22.56 13.98
CA VAL A 32 -5.08 -22.20 12.67
C VAL A 32 -4.55 -23.14 11.57
N GLY A 33 -5.46 -23.90 10.95
CA GLY A 33 -5.14 -24.68 9.75
C GLY A 33 -4.67 -23.77 8.62
N PHE A 34 -3.58 -24.13 7.96
CA PHE A 34 -3.06 -23.37 6.83
C PHE A 34 -3.90 -23.65 5.57
N ASP A 35 -4.80 -22.73 5.24
CA ASP A 35 -5.58 -22.78 4.00
C ASP A 35 -4.86 -22.03 2.87
N TRP A 36 -4.34 -22.77 1.90
CA TRP A 36 -3.61 -22.22 0.76
C TRP A 36 -4.47 -21.31 -0.13
N LYS A 37 -5.77 -21.60 -0.28
CA LYS A 37 -6.68 -20.82 -1.11
C LYS A 37 -6.95 -19.47 -0.45
N TYR A 38 -7.16 -19.47 0.87
CA TYR A 38 -7.34 -18.25 1.65
C TYR A 38 -6.08 -17.38 1.62
N PHE A 39 -4.91 -17.99 1.81
CA PHE A 39 -3.62 -17.30 1.74
C PHE A 39 -3.41 -16.64 0.37
N LEU A 40 -3.59 -17.38 -0.72
CA LEU A 40 -3.37 -16.86 -2.07
C LEU A 40 -4.42 -15.80 -2.43
N GLY A 41 -5.68 -16.05 -2.09
CA GLY A 41 -6.78 -15.12 -2.32
C GLY A 41 -6.57 -13.80 -1.60
N MET A 42 -6.25 -13.84 -0.30
CA MET A 42 -6.02 -12.63 0.49
C MET A 42 -4.75 -11.88 0.05
N SER A 43 -3.67 -12.61 -0.26
CA SER A 43 -2.43 -11.98 -0.74
C SER A 43 -2.63 -11.32 -2.11
N PHE A 44 -3.41 -11.96 -3.00
CA PHE A 44 -3.73 -11.42 -4.32
C PHE A 44 -4.62 -10.17 -4.22
N ILE A 45 -5.69 -10.22 -3.42
CA ILE A 45 -6.56 -9.07 -3.16
C ILE A 45 -5.73 -7.91 -2.57
N SER A 46 -4.86 -8.20 -1.60
CA SER A 46 -3.97 -7.20 -1.01
C SER A 46 -3.02 -6.58 -2.05
N GLY A 47 -2.48 -7.39 -2.95
CA GLY A 47 -1.69 -6.94 -4.09
C GLY A 47 -2.46 -6.00 -5.02
N VAL A 48 -3.70 -6.34 -5.39
CA VAL A 48 -4.56 -5.49 -6.23
C VAL A 48 -4.82 -4.14 -5.54
N ILE A 49 -5.10 -4.16 -4.23
CA ILE A 49 -5.29 -2.92 -3.45
C ILE A 49 -4.02 -2.07 -3.43
N GLY A 50 -2.84 -2.69 -3.24
CA GLY A 50 -1.55 -1.99 -3.27
C GLY A 50 -1.26 -1.36 -4.64
N LEU A 51 -1.54 -2.07 -5.72
CA LEU A 51 -1.45 -1.56 -7.08
C LEU A 51 -2.38 -0.37 -7.31
N MET A 52 -3.65 -0.47 -6.89
CA MET A 52 -4.61 0.63 -7.01
C MET A 52 -4.16 1.86 -6.21
N ALA A 53 -3.63 1.67 -5.00
CA ALA A 53 -3.10 2.77 -4.20
C ALA A 53 -1.91 3.46 -4.90
N ALA A 54 -0.95 2.70 -5.43
CA ALA A 54 0.19 3.24 -6.14
C ALA A 54 -0.20 4.03 -7.39
N ILE A 55 -1.17 3.52 -8.17
CA ILE A 55 -1.70 4.22 -9.35
C ILE A 55 -2.40 5.52 -8.94
N SER A 56 -3.30 5.48 -7.97
CA SER A 56 -4.02 6.68 -7.52
C SER A 56 -3.07 7.78 -7.07
N ILE A 57 -2.02 7.45 -6.32
CA ILE A 57 -1.02 8.42 -5.86
C ILE A 57 -0.21 9.00 -7.01
N LYS A 58 0.17 8.16 -7.99
CA LYS A 58 0.83 8.62 -9.21
C LYS A 58 -0.06 9.60 -9.99
N GLU A 59 -1.35 9.31 -10.15
CA GLU A 59 -2.29 10.14 -10.90
C GLU A 59 -2.62 11.47 -10.18
N VAL A 60 -2.54 11.49 -8.84
CA VAL A 60 -2.63 12.72 -8.04
C VAL A 60 -1.38 13.61 -8.21
N GLY A 61 -0.35 13.15 -8.91
CA GLY A 61 0.87 13.90 -9.20
C GLY A 61 1.90 13.85 -8.06
N PHE A 62 1.73 12.95 -7.10
CA PHE A 62 2.69 12.78 -6.02
C PHE A 62 3.98 12.16 -6.57
N THR A 63 5.08 12.88 -6.44
CA THR A 63 6.42 12.43 -6.85
C THR A 63 7.43 12.78 -5.77
N VAL A 64 8.50 11.98 -5.67
CA VAL A 64 9.63 12.25 -4.78
C VAL A 64 10.82 12.58 -5.68
N ASP A 65 11.50 13.70 -5.43
CA ASP A 65 12.60 14.20 -6.28
C ASP A 65 12.23 14.25 -7.77
N SER A 66 11.02 14.73 -8.07
CA SER A 66 10.46 14.87 -9.44
C SER A 66 10.32 13.55 -10.21
N ALA A 67 10.50 12.39 -9.58
CA ALA A 67 10.38 11.08 -10.21
C ALA A 67 9.41 10.17 -9.44
N PHE A 68 8.59 9.43 -10.19
CA PHE A 68 7.84 8.31 -9.63
C PHE A 68 8.64 7.03 -9.87
N THR A 69 9.34 6.56 -8.85
CA THR A 69 10.23 5.39 -8.96
C THR A 69 9.49 4.09 -8.62
N PRO A 70 9.95 2.93 -9.12
CA PRO A 70 9.41 1.63 -8.70
C PRO A 70 9.52 1.39 -7.20
N ALA A 71 10.57 1.88 -6.55
CA ALA A 71 10.73 1.81 -5.10
C ALA A 71 9.62 2.60 -4.38
N LEU A 72 9.29 3.81 -4.86
CA LEU A 72 8.18 4.59 -4.32
C LEU A 72 6.84 3.86 -4.53
N SER A 73 6.62 3.30 -5.71
CA SER A 73 5.45 2.48 -6.02
C SER A 73 5.31 1.29 -5.05
N PHE A 74 6.40 0.61 -4.75
CA PHE A 74 6.44 -0.49 -3.78
C PHE A 74 6.05 -0.04 -2.37
N ILE A 75 6.61 1.08 -1.89
CA ILE A 75 6.31 1.63 -0.56
C ILE A 75 4.83 2.01 -0.46
N ILE A 76 4.30 2.71 -1.47
CA ILE A 76 2.88 3.07 -1.53
C ILE A 76 2.02 1.80 -1.59
N GLY A 77 2.42 0.83 -2.39
CA GLY A 77 1.76 -0.47 -2.47
C GLY A 77 1.75 -1.22 -1.14
N TYR A 78 2.81 -1.15 -0.35
CA TYR A 78 2.90 -1.76 0.98
C TYR A 78 2.05 -1.01 2.01
N ALA A 79 2.05 0.31 2.01
CA ALA A 79 1.25 1.12 2.94
C ALA A 79 -0.25 1.12 2.57
N GLY A 80 -0.58 1.04 1.28
CA GLY A 80 -1.93 0.81 0.78
C GLY A 80 -2.94 1.89 1.15
N GLY A 81 -4.05 1.45 1.76
CA GLY A 81 -5.16 2.32 2.15
C GLY A 81 -4.76 3.38 3.18
N ASP A 82 -3.90 3.03 4.14
CA ASP A 82 -3.43 3.96 5.16
C ASP A 82 -2.66 5.12 4.50
N PHE A 83 -1.92 4.85 3.43
CA PHE A 83 -1.23 5.89 2.69
C PHE A 83 -2.21 6.83 1.97
N LEU A 84 -3.22 6.28 1.29
CA LEU A 84 -4.27 7.06 0.63
C LEU A 84 -5.01 7.96 1.63
N GLU A 85 -5.36 7.44 2.79
CA GLU A 85 -6.03 8.21 3.83
C GLU A 85 -5.16 9.37 4.33
N ASN A 86 -3.87 9.12 4.57
CA ASN A 86 -2.95 10.15 5.02
C ASN A 86 -2.72 11.24 3.96
N ILE A 87 -2.57 10.86 2.69
CA ILE A 87 -2.46 11.81 1.57
C ILE A 87 -3.75 12.63 1.43
N TYR A 88 -4.91 11.97 1.52
CA TYR A 88 -6.20 12.67 1.51
C TYR A 88 -6.32 13.69 2.66
N LYS A 89 -5.90 13.34 3.87
CA LYS A 89 -5.89 14.27 5.02
C LYS A 89 -5.00 15.49 4.75
N ILE A 90 -3.85 15.31 4.12
CA ILE A 90 -2.94 16.41 3.76
C ILE A 90 -3.60 17.33 2.72
N ILE A 91 -4.15 16.77 1.64
CA ILE A 91 -4.79 17.54 0.56
C ILE A 91 -6.04 18.27 1.07
N ALA A 92 -6.86 17.61 1.89
CA ALA A 92 -8.07 18.18 2.46
C ALA A 92 -7.81 19.18 3.61
N GLY A 93 -6.55 19.46 3.96
CA GLY A 93 -6.19 20.37 5.05
C GLY A 93 -6.63 19.88 6.44
N LYS A 94 -6.94 18.59 6.57
CA LYS A 94 -7.35 17.92 7.83
C LYS A 94 -6.18 17.23 8.54
N GLY A 95 -4.98 17.30 7.97
CA GLY A 95 -3.75 16.86 8.66
C GLY A 95 -3.51 17.75 9.88
N GLY A 96 -3.17 17.14 11.02
CA GLY A 96 -2.98 17.80 12.33
C GLY A 96 -1.85 18.84 12.42
N PHE A 97 -1.38 19.38 11.29
CA PHE A 97 -0.51 20.55 11.21
C PHE A 97 -1.30 21.85 10.95
N ALA A 98 -2.62 21.79 10.80
CA ALA A 98 -3.46 22.97 10.63
C ALA A 98 -3.92 23.56 11.99
N LYS A 99 -3.00 24.30 12.63
CA LYS A 99 -3.18 25.43 13.60
C LYS A 99 -2.30 25.28 14.83
N ASN A 100 -1.08 25.81 14.72
CA ASN A 100 -0.60 26.75 15.72
C ASN A 100 -0.36 28.07 14.96
N LYS A 101 -1.38 28.92 14.89
CA LYS A 101 -1.20 30.33 14.55
C LYS A 101 -1.50 31.07 15.85
N GLU A 102 -0.43 31.67 16.37
CA GLU A 102 -0.37 32.63 17.47
C GLU A 102 -1.45 33.71 17.37
#